data_AF-A0A5Q0JXM4-F1
#
_entry.id   AF-A0A5Q0JXM4-F1
#
_cell.length_a   1.000
_cell.length_b   1.000
_cell.length_c   1.000
_cell.angle_alpha   90.00
_cell.angle_beta   90.00
_cell.angle_gamma   90.00
#
_symmetry.space_group_name_H-M   'P 1'
#
loop_
_entity.id
_entity.type
_entity.pdbx_description
1 polymer ?
#
loop_
_entity_poly.entity_id
_entity_poly.type
_entity_poly.pdbx_seq_one_letter_code
_entity_poly.pdbx_strand_id
1 'polypeptide(L)'
;MIAIMVALIANKAFFSHAHKLNNGSIITHAHPYDKSKDSQPFKSHHHTNAEFLFYQNLNLLFPIVFITIPLIVLDKTDKVSFKLRTEIKHNIVDINSHRGRAPPNFIPYI
;
A
#
# COMPACT_ATOMS: atom_id res chain seq x y z
N MET A 1 -7.94 -1.96 -6.26
CA MET A 1 -6.60 -2.59 -6.31
C MET A 1 -6.58 -3.97 -5.66
N ILE A 2 -7.02 -4.11 -4.41
CA ILE A 2 -6.98 -5.40 -3.68
C ILE A 2 -7.71 -6.52 -4.44
N ALA A 3 -8.95 -6.28 -4.91
CA ALA A 3 -9.70 -7.28 -5.68
C ALA A 3 -8.97 -7.76 -6.96
N ILE A 4 -8.35 -6.82 -7.70
CA ILE A 4 -7.56 -7.14 -8.89
C ILE A 4 -6.31 -7.96 -8.52
N MET A 5 -5.65 -7.62 -7.41
CA MET A 5 -4.50 -8.39 -6.94
C MET A 5 -4.90 -9.81 -6.51
N VAL A 6 -6.01 -9.96 -5.79
CA VAL A 6 -6.55 -11.27 -5.42
C VAL A 6 -6.88 -12.09 -6.67
N ALA A 7 -7.52 -11.47 -7.67
CA ALA A 7 -7.79 -12.13 -8.95
C ALA A 7 -6.50 -12.54 -9.68
N LEU A 8 -5.46 -11.70 -9.68
CA LEU A 8 -4.15 -12.02 -10.27
C LEU A 8 -3.43 -13.15 -9.53
N ILE A 9 -3.50 -13.18 -8.20
CA ILE A 9 -2.94 -14.26 -7.36
C ILE A 9 -3.65 -15.56 -7.67
N ALA A 10 -4.99 -15.56 -7.60
CA ALA A 10 -5.80 -16.73 -7.89
C ALA A 10 -5.51 -17.24 -9.30
N ASN A 11 -5.45 -16.33 -10.29
CA ASN A 11 -5.15 -16.70 -11.66
C ASN A 11 -3.77 -17.37 -11.79
N LYS A 12 -2.73 -16.82 -11.15
CA LYS A 12 -1.41 -17.45 -11.14
C LYS A 12 -1.43 -18.81 -10.42
N ALA A 13 -2.08 -18.90 -9.27
CA ALA A 13 -2.10 -20.10 -8.44
C ALA A 13 -2.84 -21.28 -9.09
N PHE A 14 -3.98 -21.01 -9.74
CA PHE A 14 -4.81 -22.05 -10.33
C PHE A 14 -4.42 -22.42 -11.76
N PHE A 15 -3.85 -21.49 -12.53
CA PHE A 15 -3.60 -21.71 -13.95
C PHE A 15 -2.11 -21.80 -14.33
N SER A 16 -1.16 -21.66 -13.39
CA SER A 16 0.27 -21.83 -13.70
C SER A 16 0.76 -23.23 -13.37
N HIS A 17 1.50 -23.84 -14.29
CA HIS A 17 2.10 -25.16 -14.16
C HIS A 17 3.61 -25.09 -14.43
N ALA A 18 4.38 -25.87 -13.68
CA ALA A 18 5.82 -25.99 -13.84
C ALA A 18 6.19 -27.35 -14.43
N HIS A 19 6.99 -27.35 -15.48
CA HIS A 19 7.54 -28.55 -16.11
C HIS A 19 9.04 -28.58 -15.91
N LYS A 20 9.55 -29.71 -15.40
CA LYS A 20 10.97 -29.98 -15.36
C LYS A 20 11.38 -30.67 -16.66
N LEU A 21 12.31 -30.07 -17.38
CA LEU A 21 12.90 -30.58 -18.60
C LEU A 21 13.94 -31.67 -18.28
N ASN A 22 14.27 -32.49 -19.29
CA ASN A 22 15.27 -33.57 -19.18
C ASN A 22 16.67 -33.06 -18.81
N ASN A 23 16.98 -31.80 -19.13
CA ASN A 23 18.23 -31.13 -18.77
C ASN A 23 18.20 -30.51 -17.35
N GLY A 24 17.11 -30.68 -16.60
CA GLY A 24 16.94 -30.16 -15.25
C GLY A 24 16.33 -28.75 -15.16
N SER A 25 16.17 -28.04 -16.28
CA SER A 25 15.55 -26.71 -16.29
C SER A 25 14.05 -26.76 -15.95
N ILE A 26 13.56 -25.79 -15.19
CA ILE A 26 12.14 -25.66 -14.84
C ILE A 26 11.51 -24.56 -15.69
N ILE A 27 10.50 -24.91 -16.47
CA ILE A 27 9.71 -23.97 -17.26
C ILE A 27 8.32 -23.87 -16.64
N THR A 28 7.93 -22.65 -16.27
CA THR A 28 6.59 -22.36 -15.74
C THR A 28 5.77 -21.68 -16.82
N HIS A 29 4.58 -22.21 -17.12
CA HIS A 29 3.66 -21.63 -18.10
C HIS A 29 2.24 -21.60 -17.55
N ALA A 30 1.40 -20.69 -18.06
CA ALA A 30 -0.01 -20.61 -17.70
C ALA A 30 -0.88 -21.33 -18.73
N HIS A 31 -1.77 -22.22 -18.29
CA HIS A 31 -2.79 -22.82 -19.15
C HIS A 31 -3.88 -21.78 -19.44
N PRO A 32 -4.21 -21.49 -20.72
CA PRO A 32 -5.37 -20.68 -21.04
C PRO A 32 -6.66 -21.32 -20.52
N TYR A 33 -7.58 -20.50 -20.02
CA TYR A 33 -8.95 -20.89 -19.68
C TYR A 33 -9.59 -21.73 -20.80
N ASP A 34 -10.23 -22.83 -20.43
CA ASP A 34 -10.70 -23.92 -21.29
C ASP A 34 -11.44 -23.43 -22.54
N LYS A 35 -11.02 -23.98 -23.67
CA LYS A 35 -11.49 -23.67 -25.02
C LYS A 35 -12.29 -24.84 -25.61
N SER A 36 -13.18 -25.48 -24.84
CA SER A 36 -14.04 -26.58 -25.31
C SER A 36 -14.91 -26.26 -26.55
N LYS A 37 -14.85 -25.03 -27.10
CA LYS A 37 -15.43 -24.59 -28.38
C LYS A 37 -14.40 -24.07 -29.41
N ASP A 38 -13.13 -24.42 -29.28
CA ASP A 38 -12.07 -23.94 -30.17
C ASP A 38 -11.49 -25.06 -31.04
N SER A 39 -12.24 -25.39 -32.08
CA SER A 39 -11.93 -26.48 -33.01
C SER A 39 -10.79 -26.16 -33.99
N GLN A 40 -10.11 -25.00 -33.87
CA GLN A 40 -9.08 -24.57 -34.83
C GLN A 40 -7.67 -24.65 -34.22
N PRO A 41 -6.69 -25.24 -34.94
CA PRO A 41 -5.32 -25.44 -34.43
C PRO A 41 -4.54 -24.14 -34.24
N PHE A 42 -4.91 -23.07 -34.96
CA PHE A 42 -4.29 -21.75 -34.85
C PHE A 42 -5.36 -20.70 -34.58
N LYS A 43 -5.39 -20.18 -33.35
CA LYS A 43 -6.19 -19.00 -33.02
C LYS A 43 -5.43 -17.73 -33.40
N SER A 44 -6.05 -16.86 -34.18
CA SER A 44 -5.63 -15.48 -34.37
C SER A 44 -6.18 -14.60 -33.24
N HIS A 45 -5.58 -14.68 -32.06
CA HIS A 45 -5.82 -13.67 -31.02
C HIS A 45 -4.79 -12.54 -31.21
N HIS A 46 -5.18 -11.51 -31.95
CA HIS A 46 -4.34 -10.33 -32.12
C HIS A 46 -4.49 -9.44 -30.89
N HIS A 47 -3.50 -9.51 -30.01
CA HIS A 47 -3.27 -8.45 -29.05
C HIS A 47 -2.37 -7.40 -29.68
N THR A 48 -2.70 -6.15 -29.43
CA THR A 48 -1.80 -5.03 -29.73
C THR A 48 -0.59 -5.08 -28.82
N ASN A 49 0.55 -4.53 -29.27
CA ASN A 49 1.75 -4.42 -28.43
C ASN A 49 1.47 -3.65 -27.13
N ALA A 50 0.53 -2.70 -27.16
CA ALA A 50 0.11 -1.94 -25.99
C ALA A 50 -0.59 -2.81 -24.95
N GLU A 51 -1.46 -3.73 -25.37
CA GLU A 51 -2.12 -4.69 -24.47
C GLU A 51 -1.11 -5.64 -23.83
N PHE A 52 -0.14 -6.14 -24.62
CA PHE A 52 0.95 -6.96 -24.08
C PHE A 52 1.75 -6.22 -23.02
N LEU A 53 2.17 -4.99 -23.32
CA LEU A 53 2.88 -4.15 -22.36
C LEU A 53 2.04 -3.90 -21.11
N PHE A 54 0.75 -3.63 -21.25
CA PHE A 54 -0.14 -3.44 -20.11
C PHE A 54 -0.20 -4.69 -19.21
N TYR A 55 -0.48 -5.87 -19.79
CA TYR A 55 -0.59 -7.11 -19.01
C TYR A 55 0.72 -7.52 -18.34
N GLN A 56 1.85 -7.34 -19.01
CA GLN A 56 3.17 -7.65 -18.46
C GLN A 56 3.49 -6.81 -17.21
N ASN A 57 2.97 -5.59 -17.16
CA ASN A 57 3.21 -4.65 -16.07
C ASN A 57 2.18 -4.73 -14.93
N LEU A 58 1.13 -5.56 -15.02
CA LEU A 58 0.15 -5.72 -13.92
C LEU A 58 0.77 -6.21 -12.60
N ASN A 59 1.93 -6.88 -12.66
CA ASN A 59 2.65 -7.29 -11.46
C ASN A 59 3.21 -6.09 -10.67
N LEU A 60 3.39 -4.92 -11.29
CA LEU A 60 3.85 -3.70 -10.61
C LEU A 60 2.84 -3.18 -9.57
N LEU A 61 1.59 -3.62 -9.63
CA LEU A 61 0.59 -3.26 -8.61
C LEU A 61 1.00 -3.76 -7.21
N PHE A 62 1.76 -4.86 -7.11
CA PHE A 62 2.29 -5.37 -5.84
C PHE A 62 3.25 -4.41 -5.14
N PRO A 63 4.41 -4.05 -5.73
CA PRO A 63 5.34 -3.14 -5.09
C PRO A 63 4.73 -1.76 -4.86
N ILE A 64 3.85 -1.27 -5.76
CA ILE A 64 3.15 0.02 -5.57
C ILE A 64 2.33 0.00 -4.29
N VAL A 65 1.50 -1.03 -4.07
CA VAL A 65 0.68 -1.12 -2.85
C VAL A 65 1.56 -1.31 -1.61
N PHE A 66 2.59 -2.16 -1.71
CA PHE A 66 3.49 -2.44 -0.60
C PHE A 66 4.30 -1.21 -0.17
N ILE A 67 4.63 -0.30 -1.08
CA ILE A 67 5.33 0.95 -0.77
C ILE A 67 4.34 2.03 -0.29
N THR A 68 3.20 2.18 -0.95
CA THR A 68 2.26 3.28 -0.66
C THR A 68 1.52 3.12 0.67
N ILE A 69 1.13 1.91 1.06
CA ILE A 69 0.44 1.67 2.34
C ILE A 69 1.29 2.13 3.54
N PRO A 70 2.54 1.66 3.73
CA PRO A 70 3.35 2.10 4.87
C PRO A 70 3.64 3.59 4.83
N LEU A 71 3.88 4.18 3.65
CA LEU A 71 4.07 5.65 3.55
C LEU A 71 2.85 6.43 4.05
N ILE A 72 1.63 6.00 3.71
CA ILE A 72 0.39 6.63 4.20
C ILE A 72 0.21 6.43 5.71
N VAL A 73 0.55 5.25 6.23
CA VAL A 73 0.45 4.96 7.66
C VAL A 73 1.45 5.80 8.46
N LEU A 74 2.69 5.92 7.98
CA LEU A 74 3.74 6.71 8.61
C LEU A 74 3.44 8.22 8.62
N ASP A 75 2.94 8.77 7.51
CA ASP A 75 2.52 10.19 7.45
C ASP A 75 1.42 10.52 8.48
N LYS A 76 0.52 9.57 8.74
CA LYS A 76 -0.52 9.74 9.77
C LYS A 76 0.06 9.68 11.19
N THR A 77 1.01 8.79 11.47
CA THR A 77 1.61 8.67 12.82
C THR A 77 2.42 9.90 13.21
N ASP A 78 3.09 10.54 12.26
CA ASP A 78 3.86 11.77 12.52
C ASP A 78 2.93 12.94 12.86
N LYS A 79 1.82 13.07 12.14
CA LYS A 79 0.80 14.12 12.41
C LYS A 79 0.15 13.95 13.78
N VAL A 80 -0.14 12.72 14.19
CA VAL A 80 -0.69 12.42 15.52
C VAL A 80 0.31 12.74 16.62
N SER A 81 1.58 12.35 16.44
CA SER A 81 2.66 12.61 17.40
C SER A 81 2.94 14.11 17.55
N PHE A 82 2.90 14.86 16.44
CA PHE A 82 3.06 16.31 16.44
C PHE A 82 1.94 17.03 17.20
N LYS A 83 0.68 16.60 17.02
CA LYS A 83 -0.47 17.18 17.74
C LYS A 83 -0.36 16.94 19.25
N LEU A 84 -0.06 15.71 19.68
CA LEU A 84 0.10 15.37 21.10
C LEU A 84 1.23 16.19 21.76
N ARG A 85 2.37 16.32 21.07
CA ARG A 85 3.52 17.10 21.57
C ARG A 85 3.20 18.60 21.68
N THR A 86 2.39 19.12 20.78
CA THR A 86 1.98 20.54 20.77
C THR A 86 1.08 20.84 21.97
N GLU A 87 0.09 19.99 22.26
CA GLU A 87 -0.83 20.17 23.39
C GLU A 87 -0.13 20.09 24.76
N ILE A 88 0.83 19.17 24.91
CA ILE A 88 1.62 19.05 26.15
C ILE A 88 2.48 20.30 26.37
N LYS A 89 3.04 20.88 25.29
CA LYS A 89 3.92 22.04 25.39
C LYS A 89 3.18 23.31 25.82
N HIS A 90 1.95 23.53 25.35
CA HIS A 90 1.14 24.70 25.75
C HIS A 90 0.76 24.62 27.23
N ASN A 91 0.33 23.46 27.72
CA ASN A 91 -0.04 23.30 29.13
C ASN A 91 1.15 23.49 30.09
N ILE A 92 2.37 23.08 29.72
CA ILE A 92 3.55 23.27 30.57
C ILE A 92 4.00 24.75 30.63
N VAL A 93 3.75 25.51 29.56
CA VAL A 93 4.08 26.95 29.51
C VAL A 93 3.12 27.76 30.39
N ASP A 94 1.83 27.43 30.41
CA ASP A 94 0.85 28.12 31.26
C ASP A 94 1.01 27.84 32.75
N ILE A 95 1.46 26.63 33.13
CA ILE A 95 1.74 26.27 34.52
C ILE A 95 2.97 27.03 35.07
N ASN A 96 3.93 27.40 34.21
CA ASN A 96 5.11 28.18 34.63
C ASN A 96 4.91 29.69 34.57
N SER A 97 3.87 30.19 33.90
CA SER A 97 3.59 31.64 33.79
C SER A 97 3.11 32.29 35.11
N HIS A 98 2.72 31.49 36.11
CA HIS A 98 2.11 31.98 37.34
C HIS A 98 3.04 31.99 38.58
N ARG A 99 4.35 31.80 38.42
CA ARG A 99 5.31 31.69 39.55
C ARG A 99 5.93 33.00 40.04
N GLY A 100 5.25 34.15 39.97
CA GLY A 100 5.93 35.41 40.36
C GLY A 100 5.12 36.63 40.76
N ARG A 101 3.78 36.58 40.80
CA ARG A 101 2.99 37.75 41.24
C ARG A 101 1.92 37.33 42.22
N ALA A 102 2.13 37.65 43.49
CA ALA A 102 1.04 37.72 44.46
C ALA A 102 0.13 38.92 44.08
N PRO A 103 -1.21 38.81 44.26
CA PRO A 103 -2.11 39.93 44.03
C PRO A 103 -1.78 41.10 44.98
N PRO A 104 -2.05 42.36 44.57
CA PRO A 104 -1.67 43.53 45.36
C PRO A 104 -2.40 43.55 46.70
N ASN A 105 -1.63 43.65 47.79
CA ASN A 105 -2.17 43.85 49.13
C ASN A 105 -2.69 45.29 49.24
N PHE A 106 -4.01 45.46 49.18
CA PHE A 106 -4.64 46.72 49.55
C PHE A 106 -4.66 46.83 51.08
N ILE A 107 -3.71 47.60 51.63
CA ILE A 107 -3.76 48.05 53.03
C ILE A 107 -4.52 49.38 53.04
N PRO A 108 -5.67 49.49 53.72
CA PRO A 108 -6.34 50.78 53.89
C PRO A 108 -5.56 51.59 54.94
N TYR A 109 -5.18 52.82 54.58
CA TYR A 109 -4.66 53.80 55.53
C TYR A 109 -5.76 54.16 56.53
N ILE A 110 -5.47 54.00 57.83
CA ILE A 110 -6.20 54.62 58.95
C ILE A 110 -5.46 55.90 59.30
#